data_AF-A0A0H5R4S4-F1
#
_entry.id   AF-A0A0H5R4S4-F1
#
_cell.length_a   1.000
_cell.length_b   1.000
_cell.length_c   1.000
_cell.angle_alpha   90.00
_cell.angle_beta   90.00
_cell.angle_gamma   90.00
#
_symmetry.space_group_name_H-M   'P 1'
#
loop_
_entity.id
_entity.type
_entity.pdbx_description
1 polymer ?
#
loop_
_entity_poly.entity_id
_entity_poly.type
_entity_poly.pdbx_seq_one_letter_code
_entity_poly.pdbx_strand_id
1 'polypeptide(L)'
;ERSGRGSHIVIYSTRHNWFMMNSLPGTNGQTSVPPPSHYPINMMQASHGQESPDPVKEPKKRRKWPMIVGGVAVAVVALFIISQVAFKADPAFVKSSEELTRLYNLYAVQDPTPEEHAAFQQLVTEYQSNFAGKTMYGAKEYNYALQAAIKNFLSARQDSFDKLAAVYEKIDALFEQNKEWSKKSQKEFNSLDKEAGDIASKLVAFSSKCHEMQQKLLEKTAPKCPANIVSDLRNFANELQSATQEKVIELKQKWDNELYGTKLPYLVTQDVWKFIEGIDQGFERFFASQ
;
A
#
# COMPACT_ATOMS: atom_id res chain seq x y z
N GLU A 1 11.67 -5.36 -35.29
CA GLU A 1 11.26 -5.94 -33.99
C GLU A 1 12.04 -5.26 -32.86
N ARG A 2 11.39 -4.43 -32.05
CA ARG A 2 12.04 -3.69 -30.95
C ARG A 2 11.29 -4.00 -29.66
N SER A 3 11.83 -4.92 -28.88
CA SER A 3 11.49 -5.11 -27.48
C SER A 3 12.24 -4.05 -26.67
N GLY A 4 11.59 -2.93 -26.40
CA GLY A 4 12.06 -1.91 -25.46
C GLY A 4 11.48 -2.19 -24.08
N ARG A 5 12.15 -3.03 -23.29
CA ARG A 5 11.92 -3.08 -21.84
C ARG A 5 12.77 -1.97 -21.22
N GLY A 6 12.11 -0.90 -20.77
CA GLY A 6 12.76 0.20 -20.06
C GLY A 6 13.37 -0.30 -18.77
N SER A 7 14.65 0.00 -18.54
CA SER A 7 15.29 -0.23 -17.25
C SER A 7 14.83 0.88 -16.32
N HIS A 8 13.74 0.64 -15.62
CA HIS A 8 13.35 1.46 -14.48
C HIS A 8 14.43 1.31 -13.41
N ILE A 9 14.97 2.42 -12.93
CA ILE A 9 15.51 2.45 -11.57
C ILE A 9 14.42 1.80 -10.71
N VAL A 10 14.72 0.75 -9.93
CA VAL A 10 13.74 0.12 -9.02
C VAL A 10 13.57 1.00 -7.78
N ILE A 11 13.41 2.27 -8.05
CA ILE A 11 12.97 3.31 -7.17
C ILE A 11 11.63 3.66 -7.75
N TYR A 12 10.66 2.80 -7.42
CA TYR A 12 9.28 3.04 -7.79
C TYR A 12 8.94 4.46 -7.37
N SER A 13 8.58 5.28 -8.36
CA SER A 13 7.68 6.41 -8.14
C SER A 13 6.31 5.82 -7.76
N THR A 14 6.23 5.24 -6.56
CA THR A 14 4.96 4.94 -5.93
C THR A 14 4.40 6.29 -5.51
N ARG A 15 3.42 6.78 -6.27
CA ARG A 15 2.44 7.70 -5.71
C ARG A 15 1.98 7.11 -4.38
N HIS A 16 2.20 7.90 -3.34
CA HIS A 16 1.97 7.59 -1.93
C HIS A 16 0.57 7.04 -1.69
N ASN A 17 0.48 5.75 -1.36
CA ASN A 17 -0.77 5.11 -0.94
C ASN A 17 -0.59 4.55 0.47
N TRP A 18 -0.94 5.40 1.44
CA TRP A 18 -0.83 5.17 2.86
C TRP A 18 -1.83 4.12 3.34
N PHE A 19 -1.36 3.10 4.05
CA PHE A 19 -2.15 2.41 5.08
C PHE A 19 -1.71 2.94 6.45
N MET A 20 -2.15 4.16 6.81
CA MET A 20 -2.12 4.59 8.21
C MET A 20 -3.36 4.03 8.90
N MET A 21 -3.22 2.92 9.62
CA MET A 21 -4.21 2.52 10.62
C MET A 21 -4.04 3.41 11.84
N ASN A 22 -4.93 4.38 11.98
CA ASN A 22 -5.15 5.04 13.27
C ASN A 22 -5.46 3.97 14.31
N SER A 23 -4.61 3.89 15.32
CA SER A 23 -4.86 3.18 16.57
C SER A 23 -6.09 3.78 17.26
N LEU A 24 -7.08 2.96 17.59
CA LEU A 24 -8.09 3.32 18.59
C LEU A 24 -7.59 2.85 19.96
N PRO A 25 -7.66 3.70 21.02
CA PRO A 25 -7.20 3.33 22.34
C PRO A 25 -8.09 2.25 22.96
N GLY A 26 -7.45 1.37 23.72
CA GLY A 26 -8.08 0.22 24.37
C GLY A 26 -9.08 0.58 25.47
N THR A 27 -10.01 -0.36 25.64
CA THR A 27 -10.65 -0.84 26.88
C THR A 27 -11.24 0.18 27.85
N ASN A 28 -12.54 0.03 28.12
CA ASN A 28 -13.00 -0.30 29.48
C ASN A 28 -14.32 -1.06 29.42
N GLY A 29 -14.31 -2.27 29.95
CA GLY A 29 -15.51 -3.05 30.21
C GLY A 29 -16.16 -2.63 31.52
N GLN A 30 -17.48 -2.82 31.61
CA GLN A 30 -18.16 -3.17 32.86
C GLN A 30 -19.60 -3.60 32.55
N THR A 31 -19.83 -4.91 32.67
CA THR A 31 -21.12 -5.54 32.93
C THR A 31 -21.55 -5.18 34.36
N SER A 32 -22.81 -4.78 34.56
CA SER A 32 -23.44 -4.82 35.89
C SER A 32 -24.96 -5.06 35.82
N VAL A 33 -25.36 -6.05 36.60
CA VAL A 33 -26.69 -6.50 37.03
C VAL A 33 -26.42 -7.16 38.41
N PRO A 34 -27.33 -7.29 39.41
CA PRO A 34 -28.52 -6.53 39.89
C PRO A 34 -28.32 -6.11 41.40
N PRO A 35 -29.33 -5.85 42.28
CA PRO A 35 -30.23 -6.88 42.87
C PRO A 35 -31.67 -6.39 43.27
N PRO A 36 -32.56 -7.26 43.81
CA PRO A 36 -34.00 -7.06 43.95
C PRO A 36 -34.44 -6.60 45.36
N SER A 37 -35.68 -6.12 45.52
CA SER A 37 -36.27 -5.83 46.84
C SER A 37 -37.62 -6.52 47.06
N HIS A 38 -37.65 -7.31 48.14
CA HIS A 38 -38.78 -8.00 48.76
C HIS A 38 -39.89 -7.06 49.29
N TYR A 39 -41.10 -7.64 49.42
CA TYR A 39 -42.31 -7.14 50.11
C TYR A 39 -42.11 -6.89 51.63
N PRO A 40 -43.06 -6.26 52.36
CA PRO A 40 -44.17 -7.03 52.96
C PRO A 40 -45.56 -6.33 53.03
N ILE A 41 -46.50 -7.19 53.43
CA ILE A 41 -47.95 -7.12 53.68
C ILE A 41 -48.38 -6.12 54.79
N ASN A 42 -49.57 -5.51 54.64
CA ASN A 42 -50.61 -5.26 55.67
C ASN A 42 -51.86 -4.63 54.98
N MET A 43 -52.99 -5.33 54.82
CA MET A 43 -54.11 -5.60 55.76
C MET A 43 -54.94 -4.38 56.19
N MET A 44 -56.29 -4.58 56.16
CA MET A 44 -57.41 -3.72 56.59
C MET A 44 -57.87 -2.66 55.57
N GLN A 45 -59.15 -2.45 55.25
CA GLN A 45 -60.44 -2.89 55.78
C GLN A 45 -61.52 -2.47 54.76
N ALA A 46 -62.55 -3.31 54.57
CA ALA A 46 -63.71 -2.98 53.74
C ALA A 46 -64.76 -2.25 54.59
N SER A 47 -65.52 -1.34 53.98
CA SER A 47 -66.84 -0.95 54.46
C SER A 47 -67.80 -0.85 53.28
N HIS A 48 -68.85 -1.66 53.33
CA HIS A 48 -69.99 -1.65 52.43
C HIS A 48 -70.70 -0.29 52.43
N GLY A 49 -71.09 0.17 51.24
CA GLY A 49 -72.02 1.27 51.03
C GLY A 49 -72.99 0.90 49.89
N GLN A 50 -74.27 1.08 50.16
CA GLN A 50 -75.46 0.68 49.39
C GLN A 50 -75.51 1.06 47.90
N GLU A 51 -76.29 0.25 47.19
CA GLU A 51 -76.66 0.28 45.78
C GLU A 51 -77.73 1.33 45.41
N SER A 52 -77.83 1.62 44.11
CA SER A 52 -79.03 2.00 43.30
C SER A 52 -78.97 3.39 42.62
N PRO A 53 -79.60 3.61 41.44
CA PRO A 53 -79.76 2.77 40.26
C PRO A 53 -79.16 3.41 38.98
N ASP A 54 -79.03 2.60 37.95
CA ASP A 54 -78.50 2.90 36.61
C ASP A 54 -79.38 3.92 35.83
N PRO A 55 -78.77 4.87 35.09
CA PRO A 55 -79.39 5.31 33.84
C PRO A 55 -78.42 5.33 32.66
N VAL A 56 -78.84 4.58 31.63
CA VAL A 56 -78.64 4.81 30.19
C VAL A 56 -77.21 4.66 29.66
N LYS A 57 -77.01 3.53 28.96
CA LYS A 57 -75.86 3.27 28.08
C LYS A 57 -75.78 4.32 26.97
N GLU A 58 -74.81 5.24 27.07
CA GLU A 58 -74.32 5.97 25.90
C GLU A 58 -73.26 5.14 25.14
N PRO A 59 -73.20 5.23 23.80
CA PRO A 59 -72.27 4.44 23.01
C PRO A 59 -70.83 4.82 23.34
N LYS A 60 -70.12 3.88 23.99
CA LYS A 60 -68.68 3.91 24.24
C LYS A 60 -67.93 4.50 23.05
N LYS A 61 -67.30 5.65 23.28
CA LYS A 61 -66.19 6.23 22.49
C LYS A 61 -65.41 5.07 21.85
N ARG A 62 -65.59 4.86 20.53
CA ARG A 62 -64.86 3.80 19.80
C ARG A 62 -63.38 4.03 20.05
N ARG A 63 -62.79 3.18 20.89
CA ARG A 63 -61.38 3.23 21.29
C ARG A 63 -60.55 3.18 20.01
N LYS A 64 -59.82 4.27 19.68
CA LYS A 64 -58.82 4.36 18.59
C LYS A 64 -57.60 3.43 18.81
N TRP A 65 -57.65 2.56 19.81
CA TRP A 65 -56.60 1.62 20.20
C TRP A 65 -56.13 0.68 19.08
N PRO A 66 -56.97 0.07 18.23
CA PRO A 66 -56.46 -0.81 17.17
C PRO A 66 -55.74 -0.03 16.06
N MET A 67 -56.10 1.25 15.84
CA MET A 67 -55.43 2.12 14.86
C MET A 67 -54.05 2.59 15.36
N ILE A 68 -53.93 2.91 16.65
CA ILE A 68 -52.65 3.32 17.26
C ILE A 68 -51.70 2.12 17.33
N VAL A 69 -52.19 0.95 17.78
CA VAL A 69 -51.38 -0.28 17.86
C VAL A 69 -50.97 -0.77 16.47
N GLY A 70 -51.88 -0.71 15.48
CA GLY A 70 -51.56 -1.02 14.08
C GLY A 70 -50.53 -0.05 13.47
N GLY A 71 -50.67 1.26 13.73
CA GLY A 71 -49.72 2.26 13.28
C GLY A 71 -48.33 2.11 13.89
N VAL A 72 -48.25 1.79 15.19
CA VAL A 72 -46.97 1.51 15.87
C VAL A 72 -46.33 0.23 15.32
N ALA A 73 -47.10 -0.83 15.09
CA ALA A 73 -46.56 -2.06 14.51
C ALA A 73 -46.00 -1.84 13.09
N VAL A 74 -46.70 -1.10 12.23
CA VAL A 74 -46.21 -0.75 10.89
C VAL A 74 -44.97 0.13 10.97
N ALA A 75 -44.90 1.10 11.90
CA ALA A 75 -43.72 1.94 12.09
C ALA A 75 -42.51 1.13 12.58
N VAL A 76 -42.68 0.18 13.49
CA VAL A 76 -41.61 -0.71 13.97
C VAL A 76 -41.14 -1.64 12.87
N VAL A 77 -42.05 -2.22 12.08
CA VAL A 77 -41.69 -3.07 10.93
C VAL A 77 -40.99 -2.24 9.85
N ALA A 78 -41.45 -1.02 9.57
CA ALA A 78 -40.80 -0.12 8.63
C ALA A 78 -39.41 0.30 9.13
N LEU A 79 -39.24 0.62 10.41
CA LEU A 79 -37.93 0.90 11.02
C LEU A 79 -37.02 -0.33 10.99
N PHE A 80 -37.57 -1.53 11.19
CA PHE A 80 -36.82 -2.78 11.08
C PHE A 80 -36.36 -3.00 9.63
N ILE A 81 -37.22 -2.84 8.63
CA ILE A 81 -36.86 -2.95 7.21
C ILE A 81 -35.85 -1.86 6.81
N ILE A 82 -36.06 -0.61 7.23
CA ILE A 82 -35.14 0.49 6.99
C ILE A 82 -33.80 0.20 7.67
N SER A 83 -33.78 -0.35 8.88
CA SER A 83 -32.54 -0.78 9.54
C SER A 83 -31.86 -1.93 8.77
N GLN A 84 -32.61 -2.90 8.26
CA GLN A 84 -32.02 -4.01 7.49
C GLN A 84 -31.47 -3.58 6.13
N VAL A 85 -31.94 -2.46 5.57
CA VAL A 85 -31.46 -1.91 4.29
C VAL A 85 -30.36 -0.85 4.51
N ALA A 86 -30.49 0.01 5.52
CA ALA A 86 -29.53 1.07 5.82
C ALA A 86 -28.24 0.58 6.50
N PHE A 87 -28.26 -0.62 7.12
CA PHE A 87 -27.07 -1.20 7.77
C PHE A 87 -26.30 -2.20 6.90
N LYS A 88 -26.73 -2.45 5.65
CA LYS A 88 -25.98 -3.29 4.72
C LYS A 88 -24.79 -2.53 4.17
N ALA A 89 -23.64 -3.21 4.12
CA ALA A 89 -22.44 -2.66 3.51
C ALA A 89 -22.67 -2.39 2.02
N ASP A 90 -22.04 -1.33 1.50
CA ASP A 90 -22.04 -1.02 0.08
C ASP A 90 -21.53 -2.24 -0.71
N PRO A 91 -22.32 -2.79 -1.66
CA PRO A 91 -21.92 -3.95 -2.45
C PRO A 91 -20.58 -3.78 -3.18
N ALA A 92 -20.25 -2.56 -3.61
CA ALA A 92 -18.96 -2.28 -4.25
C ALA A 92 -17.80 -2.40 -3.25
N PHE A 93 -17.99 -1.89 -2.03
CA PHE A 93 -17.01 -2.03 -0.95
C PHE A 93 -16.82 -3.50 -0.56
N VAL A 94 -17.90 -4.26 -0.43
CA VAL A 94 -17.87 -5.70 -0.11
C VAL A 94 -17.04 -6.43 -1.16
N LYS A 95 -17.38 -6.26 -2.44
CA LYS A 95 -16.69 -6.91 -3.55
C LYS A 95 -15.19 -6.59 -3.57
N SER A 96 -14.82 -5.32 -3.44
CA SER A 96 -13.40 -4.92 -3.45
C SER A 96 -12.65 -5.42 -2.21
N SER A 97 -13.28 -5.42 -1.03
CA SER A 97 -12.67 -5.92 0.20
C SER A 97 -12.44 -7.43 0.16
N GLU A 98 -13.42 -8.20 -0.33
CA GLU A 98 -13.32 -9.65 -0.50
C GLU A 98 -12.23 -10.01 -1.52
N GLU A 99 -12.17 -9.29 -2.64
CA GLU A 99 -11.16 -9.53 -3.66
C GLU A 99 -9.75 -9.21 -3.15
N LEU A 100 -9.56 -8.08 -2.46
CA LEU A 100 -8.28 -7.77 -1.80
C LEU A 100 -7.91 -8.83 -0.76
N THR A 101 -8.87 -9.28 0.06
CA THR A 101 -8.67 -10.35 1.05
C THR A 101 -8.21 -11.64 0.39
N ARG A 102 -8.87 -12.03 -0.72
CA ARG A 102 -8.51 -13.21 -1.51
C ARG A 102 -7.09 -13.08 -2.07
N LEU A 103 -6.75 -11.94 -2.66
CA LEU A 103 -5.44 -11.70 -3.28
C LEU A 103 -4.32 -11.64 -2.24
N TYR A 104 -4.51 -11.01 -1.09
CA TYR A 104 -3.51 -11.03 -0.01
C TYR A 104 -3.24 -12.45 0.49
N ASN A 105 -4.28 -13.26 0.68
CA ASN A 105 -4.11 -14.67 1.08
C ASN A 105 -3.45 -15.51 -0.01
N LEU A 106 -3.77 -15.26 -1.29
CA LEU A 106 -3.09 -15.91 -2.42
C LEU A 106 -1.61 -15.56 -2.45
N TYR A 107 -1.28 -14.27 -2.39
CA TYR A 107 0.11 -13.80 -2.48
C TYR A 107 0.93 -14.05 -1.21
N ALA A 108 0.29 -14.48 -0.12
CA ALA A 108 0.99 -15.01 1.05
C ALA A 108 1.72 -16.33 0.75
N VAL A 109 1.22 -17.11 -0.22
CA VAL A 109 1.77 -18.44 -0.57
C VAL A 109 2.29 -18.53 -2.01
N GLN A 110 1.92 -17.60 -2.87
CA GLN A 110 2.29 -17.58 -4.29
C GLN A 110 2.90 -16.24 -4.71
N ASP A 111 3.97 -16.27 -5.51
CA ASP A 111 4.55 -15.06 -6.08
C ASP A 111 3.66 -14.53 -7.22
N PRO A 112 3.34 -13.22 -7.26
CA PRO A 112 2.55 -12.62 -8.33
C PRO A 112 3.34 -12.55 -9.64
N THR A 113 2.67 -12.64 -10.78
CA THR A 113 3.25 -12.20 -12.06
C THR A 113 3.33 -10.66 -12.13
N PRO A 114 4.11 -10.07 -13.06
CA PRO A 114 4.14 -8.63 -13.26
C PRO A 114 2.77 -8.01 -13.55
N GLU A 115 1.94 -8.69 -14.34
CA GLU A 115 0.58 -8.25 -14.68
C GLU A 115 -0.35 -8.31 -13.46
N GLU A 116 -0.24 -9.38 -12.68
CA GLU A 116 -0.97 -9.57 -11.42
C GLU A 116 -0.59 -8.51 -10.38
N HIS A 117 0.68 -8.14 -10.31
CA HIS A 117 1.16 -7.07 -9.44
C HIS A 117 0.57 -5.71 -9.82
N ALA A 118 0.61 -5.38 -11.12
CA ALA A 118 0.03 -4.13 -11.63
C ALA A 118 -1.49 -4.07 -11.41
N ALA A 119 -2.21 -5.15 -11.67
CA ALA A 119 -3.65 -5.25 -11.43
C ALA A 119 -3.98 -5.10 -9.94
N PHE A 120 -3.20 -5.73 -9.06
CA PHE A 120 -3.35 -5.58 -7.62
C PHE A 120 -3.15 -4.13 -7.16
N GLN A 121 -2.11 -3.44 -7.66
CA GLN A 121 -1.88 -2.02 -7.35
C GLN A 121 -3.03 -1.12 -7.80
N GLN A 122 -3.60 -1.38 -8.97
CA GLN A 122 -4.78 -0.66 -9.46
C GLN A 122 -5.97 -0.88 -8.53
N LEU A 123 -6.26 -2.14 -8.16
CA LEU A 123 -7.34 -2.47 -7.23
C LEU A 123 -7.17 -1.79 -5.87
N VAL A 124 -5.96 -1.78 -5.31
CA VAL A 124 -5.67 -1.07 -4.04
C VAL A 124 -5.91 0.44 -4.20
N THR A 125 -5.49 1.02 -5.32
CA THR A 125 -5.67 2.46 -5.58
C THR A 125 -7.15 2.82 -5.71
N GLU A 126 -7.92 2.02 -6.45
CA GLU A 126 -9.37 2.20 -6.58
C GLU A 126 -10.07 2.03 -5.24
N TYR A 127 -9.72 0.99 -4.48
CA TYR A 127 -10.26 0.76 -3.15
C TYR A 127 -10.01 1.96 -2.23
N GLN A 128 -8.78 2.47 -2.19
CA GLN A 128 -8.44 3.62 -1.36
C GLN A 128 -9.16 4.89 -1.83
N SER A 129 -9.16 5.19 -3.13
CA SER A 129 -9.84 6.38 -3.65
C SER A 129 -11.35 6.36 -3.39
N ASN A 130 -11.96 5.18 -3.43
CA ASN A 130 -13.41 5.06 -3.29
C ASN A 130 -13.85 4.93 -1.83
N PHE A 131 -13.04 4.35 -0.96
CA PHE A 131 -13.49 3.91 0.37
C PHE A 131 -12.63 4.41 1.54
N ALA A 132 -11.39 4.84 1.33
CA ALA A 132 -10.54 5.29 2.43
C ALA A 132 -11.11 6.53 3.12
N GLY A 133 -11.11 6.54 4.45
CA GLY A 133 -11.60 7.64 5.27
C GLY A 133 -13.13 7.81 5.29
N LYS A 134 -13.89 6.98 4.56
CA LYS A 134 -15.35 7.02 4.57
C LYS A 134 -15.92 6.09 5.63
N THR A 135 -16.84 6.60 6.44
CA THR A 135 -17.62 5.77 7.35
C THR A 135 -18.60 4.92 6.56
N MET A 136 -18.46 3.59 6.62
CA MET A 136 -19.33 2.64 5.94
C MET A 136 -20.05 1.77 6.96
N TYR A 137 -21.38 1.82 6.95
CA TYR A 137 -22.21 0.92 7.75
C TYR A 137 -22.02 -0.53 7.30
N GLY A 138 -22.02 -1.48 8.23
CA GLY A 138 -21.79 -2.90 7.90
C GLY A 138 -20.36 -3.28 7.48
N ALA A 139 -19.42 -2.34 7.37
CA ALA A 139 -18.07 -2.60 6.87
C ALA A 139 -17.14 -3.36 7.83
N LYS A 140 -17.53 -3.51 9.10
CA LYS A 140 -16.67 -4.00 10.18
C LYS A 140 -16.08 -5.38 9.89
N GLU A 141 -16.91 -6.32 9.44
CA GLU A 141 -16.47 -7.69 9.17
C GLU A 141 -15.47 -7.76 8.00
N TYR A 142 -15.74 -7.05 6.91
CA TYR A 142 -14.85 -6.98 5.73
C TYR A 142 -13.53 -6.30 6.05
N ASN A 143 -13.56 -5.22 6.84
CA ASN A 143 -12.34 -4.57 7.31
C ASN A 143 -11.50 -5.52 8.17
N TYR A 144 -12.12 -6.28 9.08
CA TYR A 144 -11.39 -7.26 9.89
C TYR A 144 -10.82 -8.40 9.06
N ALA A 145 -11.58 -8.92 8.09
CA ALA A 145 -11.09 -9.96 7.18
C ALA A 145 -9.89 -9.46 6.35
N LEU A 146 -9.99 -8.26 5.79
CA LEU A 146 -8.90 -7.64 5.03
C LEU A 146 -7.67 -7.39 5.91
N GLN A 147 -7.86 -6.86 7.12
CA GLN A 147 -6.78 -6.68 8.10
C GLN A 147 -6.09 -7.99 8.46
N ALA A 148 -6.86 -9.06 8.66
CA ALA A 148 -6.31 -10.39 8.96
C ALA A 148 -5.50 -10.93 7.77
N ALA A 149 -6.00 -10.78 6.54
CA ALA A 149 -5.28 -11.20 5.34
C ALA A 149 -3.98 -10.41 5.12
N ILE A 150 -3.99 -9.09 5.35
CA ILE A 150 -2.78 -8.25 5.32
C ILE A 150 -1.76 -8.75 6.34
N LYS A 151 -2.17 -8.97 7.60
CA LYS A 151 -1.28 -9.49 8.65
C LYS A 151 -0.72 -10.86 8.30
N ASN A 152 -1.55 -11.75 7.75
CA ASN A 152 -1.12 -13.07 7.30
C ASN A 152 -0.08 -12.96 6.18
N PHE A 153 -0.33 -12.14 5.15
CA PHE A 153 0.63 -11.86 4.09
C PHE A 153 1.96 -11.33 4.65
N LEU A 154 1.90 -10.33 5.54
CA LEU A 154 3.09 -9.75 6.13
C LEU A 154 3.92 -10.78 6.91
N SER A 155 3.24 -11.61 7.71
CA SER A 155 3.88 -12.69 8.47
C SER A 155 4.45 -13.78 7.57
N ALA A 156 3.72 -14.20 6.54
CA ALA A 156 4.16 -15.27 5.62
C ALA A 156 5.36 -14.84 4.76
N ARG A 157 5.49 -13.54 4.47
CA ARG A 157 6.58 -12.97 3.69
C ARG A 157 7.69 -12.31 4.52
N GLN A 158 7.72 -12.55 5.84
CA GLN A 158 8.67 -11.94 6.76
C GLN A 158 10.14 -12.10 6.30
N ASP A 159 10.54 -13.32 5.90
CA ASP A 159 11.88 -13.59 5.39
C ASP A 159 12.25 -12.76 4.16
N SER A 160 11.29 -12.51 3.26
CA SER A 160 11.51 -11.66 2.09
C SER A 160 11.66 -10.19 2.48
N PHE A 161 10.90 -9.71 3.47
CA PHE A 161 11.06 -8.36 4.00
C PHE A 161 12.40 -8.19 4.71
N ASP A 162 12.84 -9.16 5.49
CA ASP A 162 14.13 -9.09 6.19
C ASP A 162 15.30 -9.09 5.20
N LYS A 163 15.22 -9.90 4.13
CA LYS A 163 16.19 -9.87 3.03
C LYS A 163 16.18 -8.53 2.31
N LEU A 164 15.01 -8.00 1.96
CA LEU A 164 14.89 -6.71 1.28
C LEU A 164 15.46 -5.57 2.14
N ALA A 165 15.14 -5.55 3.43
CA ALA A 165 15.69 -4.59 4.38
C ALA A 165 17.22 -4.69 4.48
N ALA A 166 17.77 -5.90 4.55
CA ALA A 166 19.22 -6.10 4.57
C ALA A 166 19.90 -5.61 3.28
N VAL A 167 19.27 -5.78 2.11
CA VAL A 167 19.77 -5.22 0.84
C VAL A 167 19.73 -3.69 0.88
N TYR A 168 18.65 -3.09 1.36
CA TYR A 168 18.57 -1.63 1.53
C TYR A 168 19.61 -1.08 2.50
N GLU A 169 19.90 -1.77 3.61
CA GLU A 169 20.97 -1.42 4.54
C GLU A 169 22.35 -1.46 3.85
N LYS A 170 22.62 -2.44 2.98
CA LYS A 170 23.86 -2.49 2.18
C LYS A 170 23.95 -1.33 1.19
N ILE A 171 22.85 -1.00 0.50
CA ILE A 171 22.81 0.15 -0.41
C ILE A 171 23.07 1.45 0.37
N ASP A 172 22.45 1.62 1.54
CA ASP A 172 22.65 2.80 2.38
C ASP A 172 24.11 2.92 2.84
N ALA A 173 24.71 1.81 3.29
CA ALA A 173 26.12 1.75 3.66
C ALA A 173 27.06 2.09 2.49
N LEU A 174 26.70 1.70 1.26
CA LEU A 174 27.47 2.03 0.06
C LEU A 174 27.55 3.55 -0.14
N PHE A 175 26.47 4.29 0.14
CA PHE A 175 26.51 5.76 0.08
C PHE A 175 27.37 6.37 1.19
N GLU A 176 27.33 5.83 2.41
CA GLU A 176 28.12 6.36 3.54
C GLU A 176 29.62 6.11 3.38
N GLN A 177 30.00 4.97 2.81
CA GLN A 177 31.41 4.58 2.62
C GLN A 177 32.09 5.29 1.45
N ASN A 178 31.32 5.72 0.45
CA ASN A 178 31.85 6.28 -0.79
C ASN A 178 31.63 7.81 -0.85
N LYS A 179 32.60 8.57 -0.33
CA LYS A 179 32.62 10.05 -0.47
C LYS A 179 32.71 10.50 -1.93
N GLU A 180 33.37 9.71 -2.76
CA GLU A 180 33.40 9.89 -4.22
C GLU A 180 32.77 8.66 -4.88
N TRP A 181 31.85 8.88 -5.81
CA TRP A 181 31.20 7.78 -6.53
C TRP A 181 32.15 7.23 -7.60
N SER A 182 32.27 5.90 -7.67
CA SER A 182 33.20 5.23 -8.58
C SER A 182 32.50 4.19 -9.44
N LYS A 183 33.15 3.73 -10.51
CA LYS A 183 32.65 2.59 -11.30
C LYS A 183 32.46 1.34 -10.47
N LYS A 184 33.34 1.08 -9.49
CA LYS A 184 33.23 -0.08 -8.60
C LYS A 184 31.97 0.04 -7.75
N SER A 185 31.76 1.19 -7.14
CA SER A 185 30.58 1.49 -6.31
C SER A 185 29.31 1.43 -7.15
N GLN A 186 29.32 1.93 -8.39
CA GLN A 186 28.18 1.82 -9.31
C GLN A 186 27.86 0.36 -9.67
N LYS A 187 28.86 -0.48 -9.95
CA LYS A 187 28.64 -1.92 -10.22
C LYS A 187 28.03 -2.62 -9.02
N GLU A 188 28.53 -2.34 -7.82
CA GLU A 188 28.00 -2.88 -6.57
C GLU A 188 26.57 -2.41 -6.32
N PHE A 189 26.30 -1.11 -6.50
CA PHE A 189 24.95 -0.55 -6.45
C PHE A 189 24.01 -1.26 -7.43
N ASN A 190 24.39 -1.40 -8.70
CA ASN A 190 23.55 -2.04 -9.73
C ASN A 190 23.23 -3.50 -9.38
N SER A 191 24.19 -4.22 -8.77
CA SER A 191 23.95 -5.58 -8.29
C SER A 191 22.95 -5.62 -7.15
N LEU A 192 23.08 -4.72 -6.17
CA LEU A 192 22.17 -4.63 -5.03
C LEU A 192 20.78 -4.13 -5.44
N ASP A 193 20.68 -3.15 -6.34
CA ASP A 193 19.43 -2.64 -6.89
C ASP A 193 18.66 -3.74 -7.63
N LYS A 194 19.38 -4.56 -8.42
CA LYS A 194 18.80 -5.74 -9.06
C LYS A 194 18.30 -6.76 -8.03
N GLU A 195 19.11 -7.08 -7.02
CA GLU A 195 18.71 -8.01 -5.95
C GLU A 195 17.47 -7.50 -5.21
N ALA A 196 17.42 -6.22 -4.87
CA ALA A 196 16.26 -5.57 -4.26
C ALA A 196 15.02 -5.67 -5.17
N GLY A 197 15.17 -5.43 -6.47
CA GLY A 197 14.10 -5.56 -7.45
C GLY A 197 13.57 -6.98 -7.59
N ASP A 198 14.46 -7.98 -7.63
CA ASP A 198 14.08 -9.39 -7.70
C ASP A 198 13.29 -9.82 -6.46
N ILE A 199 13.66 -9.34 -5.27
CA ILE A 199 12.90 -9.61 -4.03
C ILE A 199 11.57 -8.84 -4.03
N ALA A 200 11.59 -7.54 -4.34
CA ALA A 200 10.42 -6.67 -4.35
C ALA A 200 9.36 -7.12 -5.36
N SER A 201 9.77 -7.69 -6.50
CA SER A 201 8.85 -8.22 -7.52
C SER A 201 7.89 -9.29 -6.99
N LYS A 202 8.27 -9.98 -5.90
CA LYS A 202 7.48 -11.03 -5.26
C LYS A 202 6.52 -10.50 -4.20
N LEU A 203 6.58 -9.20 -3.90
CA LEU A 203 5.87 -8.55 -2.81
C LEU A 203 4.83 -7.57 -3.36
N VAL A 204 3.56 -7.81 -3.05
CA VAL A 204 2.45 -6.90 -3.44
C VAL A 204 2.25 -5.73 -2.48
N ALA A 205 2.84 -5.81 -1.28
CA ALA A 205 2.85 -4.76 -0.28
C ALA A 205 4.14 -4.83 0.54
N PHE A 206 4.57 -3.70 1.09
CA PHE A 206 5.80 -3.60 1.89
C PHE A 206 5.49 -3.50 3.39
N SER A 207 6.39 -4.04 4.21
CA SER A 207 6.42 -3.74 5.64
C SER A 207 6.79 -2.27 5.88
N SER A 208 6.45 -1.73 7.04
CA SER A 208 6.79 -0.34 7.41
C SER A 208 8.30 -0.10 7.33
N LYS A 209 9.12 -1.03 7.85
CA LYS A 209 10.60 -0.95 7.78
C LYS A 209 11.10 -0.86 6.34
N CYS A 210 10.61 -1.72 5.45
CA CYS A 210 11.01 -1.69 4.04
C CYS A 210 10.60 -0.38 3.37
N HIS A 211 9.41 0.15 3.70
CA HIS A 211 8.94 1.43 3.18
C HIS A 211 9.82 2.60 3.62
N GLU A 212 10.13 2.72 4.91
CA GLU A 212 10.99 3.76 5.45
C GLU A 212 12.38 3.74 4.82
N MET A 213 12.97 2.56 4.66
CA MET A 213 14.27 2.39 4.01
C MET A 213 14.23 2.77 2.52
N GLN A 214 13.19 2.35 1.80
CA GLN A 214 13.01 2.72 0.41
C GLN A 214 12.92 4.24 0.25
N GLN A 215 12.14 4.93 1.10
CA GLN A 215 12.01 6.39 1.09
C GLN A 215 13.35 7.08 1.37
N LYS A 216 14.10 6.60 2.36
CA LYS A 216 15.45 7.11 2.64
C LYS A 216 16.39 6.98 1.44
N LEU A 217 16.35 5.84 0.74
CA LEU A 217 17.16 5.61 -0.46
C LEU A 217 16.70 6.46 -1.65
N LEU A 218 15.39 6.64 -1.83
CA LEU A 218 14.78 7.55 -2.78
C LEU A 218 15.35 8.97 -2.67
N GLU A 219 15.42 9.50 -1.45
CA GLU A 219 15.95 10.85 -1.19
C GLU A 219 17.45 10.96 -1.54
N LYS A 220 18.24 9.91 -1.27
CA LYS A 220 19.67 9.87 -1.58
C LYS A 220 19.97 9.76 -3.08
N THR A 221 19.07 9.12 -3.82
CA THR A 221 19.21 8.79 -5.25
C THR A 221 18.49 9.76 -6.18
N ALA A 222 17.71 10.69 -5.63
CA ALA A 222 17.02 11.73 -6.38
C ALA A 222 17.98 12.42 -7.37
N PRO A 223 17.52 12.71 -8.61
CA PRO A 223 18.42 12.92 -9.73
C PRO A 223 19.31 14.14 -9.54
N LYS A 224 20.61 13.86 -9.34
CA LYS A 224 21.72 14.79 -9.60
C LYS A 224 22.27 14.65 -11.02
N CYS A 225 21.65 13.79 -11.83
CA CYS A 225 22.08 13.48 -13.19
C CYS A 225 21.67 14.61 -14.16
N PRO A 226 22.60 15.16 -14.95
CA PRO A 226 22.29 16.12 -16.01
C PRO A 226 21.32 15.55 -17.04
N ALA A 227 20.37 16.37 -17.48
CA ALA A 227 19.34 15.97 -18.44
C ALA A 227 19.92 15.55 -19.81
N ASN A 228 21.10 16.06 -20.17
CA ASN A 228 21.75 15.84 -21.47
C ASN A 228 22.75 14.68 -21.47
N ILE A 229 22.95 13.95 -20.36
CA ILE A 229 23.99 12.91 -20.23
C ILE A 229 23.98 11.89 -21.39
N VAL A 230 22.79 11.43 -21.80
CA VAL A 230 22.67 10.43 -22.88
C VAL A 230 23.11 11.00 -24.22
N SER A 231 22.80 12.28 -24.47
CA SER A 231 23.23 12.96 -25.69
C SER A 231 24.75 13.16 -25.69
N ASP A 232 25.32 13.58 -24.57
CA ASP A 232 26.76 13.80 -24.42
C ASP A 232 27.54 12.49 -24.63
N LEU A 233 27.07 11.39 -24.02
CA LEU A 233 27.65 10.06 -24.22
C LEU A 233 27.53 9.57 -25.67
N ARG A 234 26.41 9.84 -26.34
CA ARG A 234 26.23 9.48 -27.75
C ARG A 234 27.16 10.27 -28.67
N ASN A 235 27.29 11.57 -28.43
CA ASN A 235 28.21 12.43 -29.18
C ASN A 235 29.66 11.96 -28.99
N PHE A 236 30.05 11.63 -27.75
CA PHE A 236 31.36 11.08 -27.44
C PHE A 236 31.61 9.74 -28.15
N ALA A 237 30.63 8.83 -28.14
CA ALA A 237 30.73 7.54 -28.82
C ALA A 237 30.88 7.70 -30.35
N ASN A 238 30.16 8.65 -30.95
CA ASN A 238 30.28 8.96 -32.37
C ASN A 238 31.66 9.54 -32.71
N GLU A 239 32.18 10.44 -31.87
CA GLU A 239 33.53 11.00 -32.02
C GLU A 239 34.57 9.87 -31.99
N LEU A 240 34.47 8.97 -31.01
CA LEU A 240 35.34 7.80 -30.88
C LEU A 240 35.32 6.89 -32.11
N GLN A 241 34.14 6.62 -32.70
CA GLN A 241 34.03 5.75 -33.87
C GLN A 241 34.70 6.32 -35.13
N SER A 242 34.72 7.65 -35.25
CA SER A 242 35.29 8.36 -36.41
C SER A 242 36.73 8.86 -36.20
N ALA A 243 37.28 8.65 -35.01
CA ALA A 243 38.56 9.22 -34.59
C ALA A 243 39.76 8.53 -35.27
N THR A 244 40.79 9.31 -35.59
CA THR A 244 42.12 8.81 -35.93
C THR A 244 42.79 8.20 -34.69
N GLN A 245 43.84 7.39 -34.87
CA GLN A 245 44.54 6.75 -33.75
C GLN A 245 45.03 7.72 -32.68
N GLU A 246 45.68 8.81 -33.09
CA GLU A 246 46.13 9.88 -32.18
C GLU A 246 44.96 10.46 -31.40
N LYS A 247 43.82 10.69 -32.08
CA LYS A 247 42.61 11.22 -31.45
C LYS A 247 41.97 10.23 -30.47
N VAL A 248 42.02 8.92 -30.74
CA VAL A 248 41.52 7.90 -29.80
C VAL A 248 42.31 7.93 -28.49
N ILE A 249 43.63 8.14 -28.52
CA ILE A 249 44.46 8.25 -27.31
C ILE A 249 44.05 9.49 -26.50
N GLU A 250 43.87 10.64 -27.15
CA GLU A 250 43.37 11.86 -26.48
C GLU A 250 41.99 11.65 -25.86
N LEU A 251 41.07 11.02 -26.60
CA LEU A 251 39.72 10.70 -26.12
C LEU A 251 39.76 9.76 -24.92
N LYS A 252 40.66 8.77 -24.90
CA LYS A 252 40.82 7.88 -23.75
C LYS A 252 41.29 8.64 -22.51
N GLN A 253 42.28 9.52 -22.66
CA GLN A 253 42.76 10.35 -21.56
C GLN A 253 41.65 11.25 -21.01
N LYS A 254 40.88 11.90 -21.90
CA LYS A 254 39.72 12.71 -21.50
C LYS A 254 38.65 11.88 -20.79
N TRP A 255 38.35 10.69 -21.31
CA TRP A 255 37.40 9.77 -20.71
C TRP A 255 37.81 9.38 -19.28
N ASP A 256 39.07 9.00 -19.09
CA ASP A 256 39.59 8.50 -17.81
C ASP A 256 39.75 9.58 -16.75
N ASN A 257 40.17 10.78 -17.16
CA ASN A 257 40.57 11.85 -16.25
C ASN A 257 39.45 12.88 -15.99
N GLU A 258 38.60 13.16 -16.99
CA GLU A 258 37.63 14.26 -16.91
C GLU A 258 36.17 13.79 -16.89
N LEU A 259 35.89 12.61 -17.45
CA LEU A 259 34.53 12.13 -17.64
C LEU A 259 34.24 10.91 -16.76
N TYR A 260 33.85 9.80 -17.38
CA TYR A 260 33.27 8.65 -16.71
C TYR A 260 34.22 7.46 -16.65
N GLY A 261 35.49 7.59 -17.02
CA GLY A 261 36.41 6.47 -17.21
C GLY A 261 36.92 5.86 -15.90
N THR A 262 37.15 6.67 -14.86
CA THR A 262 37.63 6.20 -13.55
C THR A 262 36.67 6.56 -12.42
N LYS A 263 36.30 7.83 -12.33
CA LYS A 263 35.36 8.36 -11.34
C LYS A 263 34.01 8.59 -11.98
N LEU A 264 32.95 8.55 -11.17
CA LEU A 264 31.63 8.96 -11.58
C LEU A 264 31.24 10.16 -10.72
N PRO A 265 30.87 11.30 -11.30
CA PRO A 265 30.48 12.48 -10.52
C PRO A 265 29.20 12.26 -9.70
N TYR A 266 28.38 11.27 -10.06
CA TYR A 266 27.13 10.91 -9.40
C TYR A 266 26.71 9.48 -9.77
N LEU A 267 25.73 8.95 -9.02
CA LEU A 267 25.00 7.74 -9.38
C LEU A 267 24.30 7.93 -10.73
N VAL A 268 24.48 6.97 -11.63
CA VAL A 268 23.79 6.94 -12.92
C VAL A 268 22.76 5.82 -12.98
N THR A 269 21.78 5.98 -13.87
CA THR A 269 20.79 4.92 -14.14
C THR A 269 21.44 3.74 -14.83
N GLN A 270 20.82 2.56 -14.77
CA GLN A 270 21.33 1.36 -15.44
C GLN A 270 21.51 1.54 -16.95
N ASP A 271 20.63 2.31 -17.60
CA ASP A 271 20.72 2.55 -19.05
C ASP A 271 21.91 3.45 -19.40
N VAL A 272 22.14 4.50 -18.60
CA VAL A 272 23.33 5.35 -18.74
C VAL A 272 24.59 4.54 -18.46
N TRP A 273 24.56 3.70 -17.42
CA TRP A 273 25.67 2.82 -17.06
C TRP A 273 26.06 1.88 -18.19
N LYS A 274 25.10 1.20 -18.83
CA LYS A 274 25.35 0.35 -20.01
C LYS A 274 25.98 1.12 -21.16
N PHE A 275 25.63 2.40 -21.33
CA PHE A 275 26.21 3.25 -22.37
C PHE A 275 27.67 3.59 -22.07
N ILE A 276 27.99 3.89 -20.81
CA ILE A 276 29.37 4.09 -20.32
C ILE A 276 30.20 2.81 -20.55
N GLU A 277 29.66 1.63 -20.18
CA GLU A 277 30.33 0.34 -20.43
C GLU A 277 30.55 0.07 -21.94
N GLY A 278 29.61 0.49 -22.80
CA GLY A 278 29.76 0.39 -24.24
C GLY A 278 30.92 1.23 -24.80
N ILE A 279 31.14 2.43 -24.26
CA ILE A 279 32.28 3.28 -24.62
C ILE A 279 33.59 2.66 -24.10
N ASP A 280 33.61 2.13 -22.88
CA ASP A 280 34.78 1.42 -22.33
C ASP A 280 35.20 0.26 -23.25
N GLN A 281 34.23 -0.58 -23.66
CA GLN A 281 34.47 -1.67 -24.61
C GLN A 281 34.97 -1.18 -25.97
N GLY A 282 34.53 -0.01 -26.41
CA GLY A 282 35.01 0.63 -27.64
C GLY A 282 36.52 0.89 -27.58
N PHE A 283 37.00 1.46 -26.47
CA PHE A 283 38.43 1.65 -26.24
C PHE A 283 39.18 0.33 -26.14
N GLU A 284 38.67 -0.65 -25.38
CA GLU A 284 39.32 -1.96 -25.25
C GLU A 284 39.51 -2.66 -26.60
N ARG A 285 38.48 -2.65 -27.46
CA ARG A 285 38.57 -3.21 -28.82
C ARG A 285 39.60 -2.49 -29.68
N PHE A 286 39.64 -1.16 -29.61
CA PHE A 286 40.61 -0.38 -30.36
C PHE A 286 42.04 -0.75 -29.96
N PHE A 287 42.36 -0.74 -28.66
CA PHE A 287 43.70 -1.03 -28.17
C PHE A 287 44.09 -2.51 -28.29
N ALA A 288 43.13 -3.44 -28.30
CA ALA A 288 43.39 -4.85 -28.56
C ALA A 288 43.63 -5.18 -30.05
N SER A 289 43.27 -4.28 -30.96
CA SER A 289 43.45 -4.44 -32.41
C SER A 289 44.74 -3.84 -32.97
N GLN A 290 45.55 -3.24 -32.08
CA GLN A 290 46.89 -2.70 -32.35
C GLN A 290 47.95 -3.75 -32.02
#